data_AF-A0A2V3HWS5-F1
#
_entry.id   AF-A0A2V3HWS5-F1
#
_cell.length_a   1.000
_cell.length_b   1.000
_cell.length_c   1.000
_cell.angle_alpha   90.00
_cell.angle_beta   90.00
_cell.angle_gamma   90.00
#
_symmetry.space_group_name_H-M   'P 1'
#
loop_
_entity.id
_entity.type
_entity.pdbx_description
1 polymer ?
#
loop_
_entity_poly.entity_id
_entity_poly.type
_entity_poly.pdbx_seq_one_letter_code
_entity_poly.pdbx_strand_id
1 'polypeptide(L)'
;MKRSRILLASLMAIFALGTIAVIPVALAYSGLGDPTGPTLEEQLILAERKVQKAADNPATGSGTPYLDATGVLGASVIAGAIFGGIATAFFVKGRAGRYAAYGRG
;
A
#
# COMPACT_ATOMS: atom_id res chain seq x y z
N MET A 1 -21.34 19.87 13.82
CA MET A 1 -20.48 20.43 12.74
C MET A 1 -19.16 19.69 12.52
N LYS A 2 -18.30 19.47 13.54
CA LYS A 2 -17.00 18.78 13.34
C LYS A 2 -17.12 17.33 12.81
N ARG A 3 -18.05 16.52 13.36
CA ARG A 3 -18.28 15.13 12.93
C ARG A 3 -18.76 15.01 11.47
N SER A 4 -19.60 15.94 11.01
CA SER A 4 -20.08 15.97 9.62
C SER A 4 -18.97 16.33 8.62
N ARG A 5 -18.04 17.23 8.99
CA ARG A 5 -16.85 17.52 8.15
C ARG A 5 -15.89 16.34 8.09
N ILE A 6 -15.71 15.62 9.20
CA ILE A 6 -14.87 14.41 9.23
C ILE A 6 -15.46 13.32 8.33
N LEU A 7 -16.77 13.09 8.41
CA LEU A 7 -17.47 12.11 7.55
C LEU A 7 -17.34 12.45 6.06
N LEU A 8 -17.53 13.72 5.69
CA LEU A 8 -17.36 14.18 4.31
C LEU A 8 -15.92 13.99 3.81
N ALA A 9 -14.94 14.35 4.64
CA ALA A 9 -13.52 14.17 4.30
C ALA A 9 -13.16 12.69 4.12
N SER A 10 -13.67 11.81 4.99
CA SER A 10 -13.43 10.36 4.84
C SER A 10 -14.08 9.78 3.58
N LEU A 11 -15.28 10.22 3.21
CA LEU A 11 -15.94 9.78 1.98
C LEU A 11 -15.15 10.21 0.73
N MET A 12 -14.67 11.46 0.72
CA MET A 12 -13.83 11.98 -0.36
C MET A 12 -12.49 11.27 -0.45
N ALA A 13 -11.88 10.91 0.68
CA ALA A 13 -10.64 10.13 0.70
C ALA A 13 -10.83 8.74 0.08
N ILE A 14 -11.93 8.04 0.39
CA ILE A 14 -12.26 6.74 -0.20
C ILE A 14 -12.45 6.86 -1.71
N PHE A 15 -13.18 7.88 -2.16
CA PHE A 15 -13.42 8.09 -3.59
C PHE A 15 -12.11 8.44 -4.33
N ALA A 16 -11.27 9.30 -3.76
CA ALA A 16 -9.99 9.67 -4.33
C ALA A 16 -9.00 8.50 -4.41
N LEU A 17 -8.95 7.64 -3.38
CA LEU A 17 -8.13 6.43 -3.41
C LEU A 17 -8.63 5.43 -4.45
N GLY A 18 -9.96 5.29 -4.59
CA GLY A 18 -10.57 4.45 -5.62
C GLY A 18 -10.26 4.91 -7.04
N THR A 19 -10.33 6.22 -7.32
CA THR A 19 -10.02 6.76 -8.65
C THR A 19 -8.54 6.61 -9.01
N ILE A 20 -7.62 6.83 -8.06
CA ILE A 20 -6.18 6.64 -8.29
C ILE A 20 -5.84 5.18 -8.63
N ALA A 21 -6.53 4.21 -8.03
CA ALA A 21 -6.28 2.80 -8.29
C ALA A 21 -6.90 2.30 -9.62
N VAL A 22 -8.10 2.77 -9.97
CA VAL A 22 -8.88 2.20 -11.08
C VAL A 22 -8.63 2.92 -12.41
N ILE A 23 -8.45 4.24 -12.40
CA ILE A 23 -8.29 5.04 -13.63
C ILE A 23 -7.07 4.63 -14.46
N PRO A 24 -5.87 4.40 -13.89
CA PRO A 24 -4.70 4.00 -14.68
C PRO A 24 -4.89 2.66 -15.38
N VAL A 25 -5.57 1.71 -14.71
CA VAL A 25 -5.88 0.40 -15.28
C VAL A 25 -6.89 0.54 -16.42
N ALA A 26 -7.97 1.31 -16.21
CA ALA A 26 -8.98 1.51 -17.26
C ALA A 26 -8.41 2.22 -18.49
N LEU A 27 -7.55 3.23 -18.32
CA LEU A 27 -6.87 3.91 -19.45
C LEU A 27 -5.80 3.04 -20.11
N ALA A 28 -5.12 2.15 -19.39
CA ALA A 28 -4.11 1.28 -19.97
C ALA A 28 -4.70 0.30 -21.01
N TYR A 29 -6.00 -0.02 -20.89
CA TYR A 29 -6.70 -0.97 -21.76
C TYR A 29 -7.84 -0.35 -22.57
N SER A 30 -8.02 0.97 -22.58
CA SER A 30 -9.17 1.64 -23.23
C SER A 30 -9.20 1.53 -24.75
N GLY A 31 -8.12 1.03 -25.38
CA GLY A 31 -8.03 0.79 -26.83
C GLY A 31 -7.94 -0.70 -27.21
N LEU A 32 -8.16 -1.61 -26.25
CA LEU A 32 -8.05 -3.04 -26.48
C LEU A 32 -9.23 -3.55 -27.34
N GLY A 33 -8.96 -3.90 -28.59
CA GLY A 33 -9.98 -4.35 -29.55
C GLY A 33 -10.50 -3.26 -30.51
N ASP A 34 -9.92 -2.05 -30.48
CA ASP A 34 -10.20 -1.00 -31.47
C ASP A 34 -9.55 -1.38 -32.83
N PRO A 35 -10.30 -1.39 -33.95
CA PRO A 35 -9.76 -1.66 -35.29
C PRO A 35 -8.74 -0.61 -35.78
N THR A 36 -8.64 0.54 -35.10
CA THR A 36 -7.61 1.57 -35.31
C THR A 36 -6.54 1.59 -34.22
N GLY A 37 -6.67 0.71 -33.22
CA GLY A 37 -5.74 0.54 -32.11
C GLY A 37 -4.55 -0.37 -32.45
N PRO A 38 -3.57 -0.49 -31.54
CA PRO A 38 -2.41 -1.35 -31.74
C PRO A 38 -2.83 -2.81 -31.88
N THR A 39 -2.24 -3.50 -32.85
CA THR A 39 -2.52 -4.91 -33.15
C THR A 39 -2.16 -5.81 -31.96
N LEU A 40 -2.74 -7.02 -31.91
CA LEU A 40 -2.46 -7.97 -30.84
C LEU A 40 -0.97 -8.32 -30.77
N GLU A 41 -0.32 -8.55 -31.92
CA GLU A 41 1.11 -8.79 -32.05
C GLU A 41 1.95 -7.63 -31.50
N GLU A 42 1.63 -6.38 -31.86
CA GLU A 42 2.35 -5.21 -31.35
C GLU A 42 2.23 -5.10 -29.83
N GLN A 43 1.07 -5.41 -29.27
CA GLN A 43 0.86 -5.41 -27.82
C GLN A 43 1.63 -6.53 -27.12
N LEU A 44 1.69 -7.74 -27.70
CA LEU A 44 2.48 -8.85 -27.19
C LEU A 44 3.97 -8.50 -27.17
N ILE A 45 4.48 -7.93 -28.26
CA ILE A 45 5.88 -7.45 -28.35
C ILE A 45 6.14 -6.36 -27.30
N LEU A 46 5.21 -5.42 -27.11
CA LEU A 46 5.36 -4.36 -26.12
C LEU A 46 5.34 -4.92 -24.69
N ALA A 47 4.49 -5.91 -24.42
CA ALA A 47 4.42 -6.59 -23.12
C ALA A 47 5.72 -7.34 -22.81
N GLU A 48 6.26 -8.09 -23.76
CA GLU A 48 7.53 -8.79 -23.62
C GLU A 48 8.68 -7.81 -23.33
N ARG A 49 8.76 -6.71 -24.08
CA ARG A 49 9.76 -5.65 -23.84
C ARG A 49 9.62 -5.00 -22.47
N LYS A 50 8.40 -4.83 -21.96
CA LYS A 50 8.16 -4.30 -20.60
C LYS A 50 8.72 -5.25 -19.53
N VAL A 51 8.50 -6.55 -19.69
CA VAL A 51 9.05 -7.57 -18.77
C VAL A 51 10.57 -7.58 -18.82
N GLN A 52 11.17 -7.61 -20.01
CA GLN A 52 12.62 -7.57 -20.17
C GLN A 52 13.21 -6.29 -19.57
N LYS A 53 12.60 -5.13 -19.82
CA LYS A 53 13.06 -3.85 -19.27
C LYS A 53 13.01 -3.81 -17.74
N ALA A 54 11.99 -4.44 -17.14
CA ALA A 54 11.90 -4.58 -15.69
C ALA A 54 12.98 -5.53 -15.13
N ALA A 55 13.27 -6.64 -15.83
CA ALA A 55 14.34 -7.56 -15.46
C ALA A 55 15.73 -6.89 -15.55
N ASP A 56 15.96 -6.08 -16.59
CA ASP A 56 17.23 -5.38 -16.82
C ASP A 56 17.42 -4.19 -15.86
N ASN A 57 16.35 -3.67 -15.27
CA ASN A 57 16.39 -2.47 -14.41
C ASN A 57 15.66 -2.71 -13.07
N PRO A 58 16.13 -3.68 -12.26
CA PRO A 58 15.44 -4.13 -11.05
C PRO A 58 15.27 -3.02 -9.98
N ALA A 59 16.10 -1.98 -10.03
CA ALA A 59 16.03 -0.83 -9.12
C ALA A 59 15.02 0.27 -9.54
N THR A 60 14.39 0.17 -10.72
CA THR A 60 13.54 1.24 -11.28
C THR A 60 12.04 0.94 -11.31
N GLY A 61 11.64 -0.27 -10.93
CA GLY A 61 10.22 -0.61 -10.80
C GLY A 61 9.62 -0.06 -9.50
N SER A 62 8.41 0.49 -9.53
CA SER A 62 7.62 0.77 -8.31
C SER A 62 7.21 -0.51 -7.55
N GLY A 63 7.70 -1.67 -8.01
CA GLY A 63 7.41 -3.00 -7.52
C GLY A 63 8.06 -3.25 -6.18
N THR A 64 7.52 -2.62 -5.13
CA THR A 64 7.76 -3.05 -3.76
C THR A 64 7.28 -4.50 -3.68
N PRO A 65 8.19 -5.49 -3.69
CA PRO A 65 7.73 -6.87 -3.82
C PRO A 65 7.09 -7.24 -2.49
N TYR A 66 5.80 -7.58 -2.51
CA TYR A 66 5.09 -7.85 -1.25
C TYR A 66 5.74 -9.01 -0.49
N LEU A 67 6.22 -10.03 -1.21
CA LEU A 67 6.83 -11.25 -0.66
C LEU A 67 8.34 -11.20 -0.48
N ASP A 68 8.99 -10.07 -0.77
CA ASP A 68 10.43 -9.92 -0.58
C ASP A 68 10.77 -9.39 0.82
N ALA A 69 11.88 -9.87 1.37
CA ALA A 69 12.43 -9.43 2.64
C ALA A 69 12.92 -7.97 2.61
N THR A 70 13.25 -7.41 1.44
CA THR A 70 13.50 -5.97 1.28
C THR A 70 12.27 -5.18 0.83
N GLY A 71 11.15 -5.87 0.62
CA GLY A 71 9.88 -5.30 0.19
C GLY A 71 8.89 -5.06 1.32
N VAL A 72 7.59 -5.10 1.00
CA VAL A 72 6.53 -4.67 1.92
C VAL A 72 6.42 -5.56 3.15
N LEU A 73 6.55 -6.89 3.00
CA LEU A 73 6.51 -7.79 4.15
C LEU A 73 7.70 -7.57 5.08
N GLY A 74 8.91 -7.44 4.55
CA GLY A 74 10.09 -7.13 5.35
C GLY A 74 9.94 -5.82 6.14
N ALA A 75 9.51 -4.75 5.46
CA ALA A 75 9.23 -3.47 6.09
C ALA A 75 8.13 -3.57 7.16
N SER A 76 7.08 -4.36 6.90
CA SER A 76 5.96 -4.55 7.82
C SER A 76 6.34 -5.36 9.07
N VAL A 77 7.19 -6.37 8.92
CA VAL A 77 7.74 -7.15 10.04
C VAL A 77 8.63 -6.27 10.92
N ILE A 78 9.52 -5.47 10.32
CA ILE A 78 10.39 -4.53 11.06
C ILE A 78 9.55 -3.50 11.81
N ALA A 79 8.57 -2.88 11.13
CA ALA A 79 7.68 -1.91 11.76
C ALA A 79 6.86 -2.55 12.90
N GLY A 80 6.29 -3.74 12.67
CA GLY A 80 5.55 -4.49 13.67
C GLY A 80 6.39 -4.84 14.89
N ALA A 81 7.66 -5.21 14.71
CA ALA A 81 8.58 -5.49 15.81
C ALA A 81 8.90 -4.23 16.65
N ILE A 82 9.16 -3.09 16.02
CA ILE A 82 9.47 -1.84 16.72
C ILE A 82 8.24 -1.34 17.50
N PHE A 83 7.12 -1.15 16.81
CA PHE A 83 5.91 -0.61 17.43
C PHE A 83 5.28 -1.62 18.41
N GLY A 84 5.29 -2.91 18.08
CA GLY A 84 4.85 -3.98 18.97
C GLY A 84 5.75 -4.12 20.21
N GLY A 85 7.07 -3.98 20.06
CA GLY A 85 8.02 -4.00 21.18
C GLY A 85 7.82 -2.82 22.13
N ILE A 86 7.68 -1.61 21.58
CA ILE A 86 7.37 -0.41 22.36
C ILE A 86 6.02 -0.56 23.08
N ALA A 87 4.98 -1.00 22.35
CA ALA A 87 3.66 -1.22 22.93
C ALA A 87 3.69 -2.25 24.07
N THR A 88 4.40 -3.36 23.88
CA THR A 88 4.56 -4.40 24.91
C THR A 88 5.30 -3.87 26.14
N ALA A 89 6.37 -3.10 25.94
CA ALA A 89 7.11 -2.48 27.05
C ALA A 89 6.23 -1.52 27.87
N PHE A 90 5.46 -0.66 27.20
CA PHE A 90 4.50 0.23 27.87
C PHE A 90 3.35 -0.53 28.52
N PHE A 91 2.87 -1.62 27.91
CA PHE A 91 1.81 -2.45 28.46
C PHE A 91 2.25 -3.15 29.75
N VAL A 92 3.43 -3.77 29.76
CA VAL A 92 4.01 -4.41 30.96
C VAL A 92 4.31 -3.37 32.04
N LYS A 93 4.94 -2.25 31.67
CA LYS A 93 5.26 -1.18 32.62
C LYS A 93 4.01 -0.49 33.17
N GLY A 94 2.95 -0.35 32.38
CA GLY A 94 1.65 0.17 32.79
C GLY A 94 0.97 -0.74 33.82
N ARG A 95 1.17 -2.06 33.73
CA ARG A 95 0.65 -3.03 34.70
C ARG A 95 1.43 -3.04 36.02
N ALA A 96 2.72 -2.67 36.00
CA ALA A 96 3.60 -2.60 37.18
C ALA A 96 3.75 -1.18 37.78
N GLY A 97 3.21 -0.16 37.12
CA GLY A 97 3.30 1.24 37.53
C GLY A 97 2.36 1.57 38.69
N ARG A 98 2.73 2.59 39.48
CA ARG A 98 2.00 3.10 40.67
C ARG A 98 0.50 3.36 40.47
N TYR A 99 0.03 3.50 39.23
CA TYR A 99 -1.39 3.70 38.89
C TYR A 99 -2.21 2.41 38.80
N ALA A 100 -1.59 1.22 38.76
CA ALA A 100 -2.27 -0.07 38.96
C ALA A 100 -2.57 -0.35 40.45
N ALA A 101 -1.92 0.39 41.36
CA ALA A 101 -2.18 0.35 42.80
C ALA A 101 -3.11 1.49 43.25
N TYR A 102 -4.06 1.90 42.41
CA TYR A 102 -5.11 2.82 42.86
C TYR A 102 -6.00 2.08 43.86
N GLY A 103 -5.88 2.41 45.15
CA GLY A 103 -6.59 1.74 46.26
C GLY A 103 -5.74 1.32 47.46
N ARG A 104 -4.46 1.72 47.54
CA ARG A 104 -3.68 1.71 48.79
C ARG A 104 -3.31 3.13 49.17
N GLY A 105 -4.26 3.81 49.79
CA GLY A 105 -4.22 5.18 50.27
C GLY A 105 -5.64 5.59 50.63
#